data_AF-A0A1L9BIP9-F1
#
_entry.id   AF-A0A1L9BIP9-F1
#
_cell.length_a   1.000
_cell.length_b   1.000
_cell.length_c   1.000
_cell.angle_alpha   90.00
_cell.angle_beta   90.00
_cell.angle_gamma   90.00
#
_symmetry.space_group_name_H-M   'P 1'
#
loop_
_entity.id
_entity.type
_entity.pdbx_description
1 polymer ?
#
loop_
_entity_poly.entity_id
_entity_poly.type
_entity_poly.pdbx_seq_one_letter_code
_entity_poly.pdbx_strand_id
1 'polypeptide(L)'
;MTVVGIIGILAALSLAALEVLPQRTRLTGGALEFAAVISSARSHAYGRNQRVAVLINAATQELGKPIDYWVVVDKGSYLLNALRAKPNWTRLSDLKFTPSSGTGGEELFTMYDSGHFNPSVRVLPQGFSQAVGSVAHPSCGKLEYADIALARGQPKTSSHMFPPPYCFVPSNSGCTFCSGDGMTTDLRGVIFFEPDGSVRFANAAGVFSRDGAASITLLPTGGGGLESAQAVVITNTGLVRTFSASTR
;
A
#
# COMPACT_ATOMS: atom_id res chain seq x y z
N MET A 1 -36.14 -39.33 3.62
CA MET A 1 -36.12 -37.89 3.24
C MET A 1 -35.28 -37.04 4.19
N THR A 2 -35.29 -37.29 5.51
CA THR A 2 -34.48 -36.56 6.52
C THR A 2 -32.97 -36.62 6.27
N VAL A 3 -32.44 -37.79 5.87
CA VAL A 3 -31.01 -37.97 5.59
C VAL A 3 -30.53 -37.12 4.40
N VAL A 4 -31.34 -36.98 3.35
CA VAL A 4 -31.02 -36.14 2.18
C VAL A 4 -31.00 -34.66 2.54
N GLY A 5 -31.91 -34.22 3.42
CA GLY A 5 -31.91 -32.85 3.94
C GLY A 5 -30.67 -32.52 4.76
N ILE A 6 -30.23 -33.44 5.63
CA ILE A 6 -29.02 -33.26 6.44
C ILE A 6 -27.76 -33.21 5.55
N ILE A 7 -27.65 -34.09 4.55
CA ILE A 7 -26.53 -34.10 3.60
C ILE A 7 -26.52 -32.81 2.76
N GLY A 8 -27.68 -32.32 2.33
CA GLY A 8 -27.78 -31.04 1.60
C GLY A 8 -27.30 -29.84 2.42
N ILE A 9 -27.66 -29.80 3.71
CA ILE A 9 -27.21 -28.74 4.64
C ILE A 9 -25.70 -28.84 4.89
N LEU A 10 -25.17 -30.04 5.13
CA LEU A 10 -23.74 -30.27 5.31
C LEU A 10 -22.94 -29.92 4.05
N ALA A 11 -23.43 -30.26 2.86
CA ALA A 11 -22.78 -29.91 1.59
C ALA A 11 -22.78 -28.39 1.36
N ALA A 12 -23.88 -27.69 1.66
CA ALA A 12 -23.96 -26.23 1.56
C ALA A 12 -22.98 -25.54 2.53
N LEU A 13 -22.88 -26.02 3.77
CA LEU A 13 -21.90 -25.53 4.76
C LEU A 13 -20.45 -25.81 4.33
N SER A 14 -20.21 -26.98 3.72
CA SER A 14 -18.90 -27.36 3.21
C SER A 14 -18.47 -26.46 2.05
N LEU A 15 -19.37 -26.17 1.12
CA LEU A 15 -19.13 -25.26 -0.01
C LEU A 15 -18.87 -23.83 0.45
N ALA A 16 -19.68 -23.32 1.39
CA ALA A 16 -19.45 -22.01 1.99
C ALA A 16 -18.08 -21.92 2.70
N ALA A 17 -17.65 -22.99 3.38
CA ALA A 17 -16.32 -23.04 4.00
C ALA A 17 -15.17 -23.15 2.97
N LEU A 18 -15.40 -23.86 1.86
CA LEU A 18 -14.43 -24.02 0.77
C LEU A 18 -14.22 -22.75 -0.05
N GLU A 19 -15.19 -21.83 -0.11
CA GLU A 19 -15.02 -20.54 -0.77
C GLU A 19 -14.20 -19.55 0.07
N VAL A 20 -14.28 -19.63 1.40
CA VAL A 20 -13.63 -18.68 2.32
C VAL A 20 -12.12 -18.93 2.46
N LEU A 21 -11.67 -20.18 2.35
CA LEU A 21 -10.25 -20.58 2.51
C LEU A 21 -9.31 -20.07 1.37
N PRO A 22 -9.66 -20.18 0.08
CA PRO A 22 -8.87 -19.63 -1.04
C PRO A 22 -8.78 -18.11 -1.03
N GLN A 23 -9.75 -17.42 -0.42
CA GLN A 23 -9.84 -15.97 -0.46
C GLN A 23 -8.90 -15.32 0.56
N ARG A 24 -8.88 -15.82 1.81
CA ARG A 24 -7.91 -15.36 2.82
C ARG A 24 -6.47 -15.62 2.38
N THR A 25 -6.21 -16.73 1.70
CA THR A 25 -4.89 -17.05 1.14
C THR A 25 -4.50 -16.15 -0.04
N ARG A 26 -5.44 -15.78 -0.92
CA ARG A 26 -5.18 -14.81 -2.02
C ARG A 26 -4.88 -13.39 -1.51
N LEU A 27 -5.56 -12.95 -0.46
CA LEU A 27 -5.34 -11.64 0.16
C LEU A 27 -4.08 -11.55 0.98
N THR A 28 -3.83 -12.58 1.80
CA THR A 28 -2.51 -12.71 2.44
C THR A 28 -1.44 -12.76 1.37
N GLY A 29 -1.67 -13.43 0.24
CA GLY A 29 -0.81 -13.36 -0.95
C GLY A 29 -0.49 -11.92 -1.38
N GLY A 30 -1.49 -11.10 -1.71
CA GLY A 30 -1.25 -9.73 -2.17
C GLY A 30 -0.60 -8.80 -1.13
N ALA A 31 -1.02 -8.87 0.14
CA ALA A 31 -0.42 -8.07 1.20
C ALA A 31 1.02 -8.54 1.52
N LEU A 32 1.27 -9.86 1.49
CA LEU A 32 2.61 -10.43 1.67
C LEU A 32 3.51 -10.13 0.47
N GLU A 33 2.99 -10.18 -0.76
CA GLU A 33 3.70 -9.75 -1.97
C GLU A 33 4.13 -8.30 -1.82
N PHE A 34 3.24 -7.41 -1.37
CA PHE A 34 3.59 -6.01 -1.19
C PHE A 34 4.63 -5.83 -0.09
N ALA A 35 4.44 -6.49 1.05
CA ALA A 35 5.40 -6.48 2.14
C ALA A 35 6.78 -7.04 1.70
N ALA A 36 6.80 -8.05 0.83
CA ALA A 36 8.02 -8.63 0.27
C ALA A 36 8.72 -7.66 -0.69
N VAL A 37 7.98 -7.01 -1.59
CA VAL A 37 8.51 -5.96 -2.50
C VAL A 37 9.13 -4.83 -1.68
N ILE A 38 8.44 -4.35 -0.65
CA ILE A 38 8.95 -3.32 0.27
C ILE A 38 10.20 -3.79 1.00
N SER A 39 10.19 -5.00 1.55
CA SER A 39 11.32 -5.56 2.28
C SER A 39 12.56 -5.71 1.39
N SER A 40 12.36 -6.18 0.15
CA SER A 40 13.41 -6.28 -0.87
C SER A 40 13.96 -4.91 -1.24
N ALA A 41 13.10 -3.94 -1.55
CA ALA A 41 13.50 -2.56 -1.87
C ALA A 41 14.30 -1.91 -0.73
N ARG A 42 13.85 -2.12 0.52
CA ARG A 42 14.53 -1.66 1.73
C ARG A 42 15.91 -2.29 1.90
N SER A 43 16.00 -3.62 1.76
CA SER A 43 17.27 -4.36 1.84
C SER A 43 18.26 -3.86 0.78
N HIS A 44 17.79 -3.61 -0.45
CA HIS A 44 18.60 -3.07 -1.51
C HIS A 44 19.09 -1.64 -1.21
N ALA A 45 18.21 -0.77 -0.69
CA ALA A 45 18.56 0.60 -0.35
C ALA A 45 19.69 0.67 0.68
N TYR A 46 19.58 -0.11 1.74
CA TYR A 46 20.56 -0.12 2.83
C TYR A 46 21.83 -0.89 2.47
N GLY A 47 21.68 -2.05 1.82
CA GLY A 47 22.83 -2.89 1.46
C GLY A 47 23.77 -2.25 0.46
N ARG A 48 23.27 -1.34 -0.38
CA ARG A 48 24.07 -0.64 -1.42
C ARG A 48 24.22 0.86 -1.19
N ASN A 49 23.72 1.39 -0.07
CA ASN A 49 23.73 2.82 0.24
C ASN A 49 23.18 3.68 -0.92
N GLN A 50 22.05 3.24 -1.49
CA GLN A 50 21.40 3.88 -2.64
C GLN A 50 19.94 4.17 -2.33
N ARG A 51 19.41 5.29 -2.84
CA ARG A 51 17.98 5.55 -2.74
C ARG A 51 17.23 4.58 -3.65
N VAL A 52 16.25 3.88 -3.10
CA VAL A 52 15.35 3.00 -3.85
C VAL A 52 13.93 3.53 -3.71
N ALA A 53 13.17 3.54 -4.79
CA ALA A 53 11.78 3.95 -4.80
C ALA A 53 10.89 2.80 -5.27
N VAL A 54 9.76 2.63 -4.61
CA VAL A 54 8.68 1.73 -5.03
C VAL A 54 7.53 2.59 -5.52
N LEU A 55 7.25 2.54 -6.81
CA LEU A 55 6.12 3.21 -7.45
C LEU A 55 4.95 2.24 -7.53
N ILE A 56 3.75 2.74 -7.28
CA ILE A 56 2.52 1.95 -7.33
C ILE A 56 1.52 2.68 -8.21
N ASN A 57 0.91 1.96 -9.14
CA ASN A 57 -0.23 2.42 -9.93
C ASN A 57 -1.37 1.41 -9.82
N ALA A 58 -2.45 1.81 -9.15
CA ALA A 58 -3.62 0.98 -8.94
C ALA A 58 -4.83 1.57 -9.68
N ALA A 59 -5.25 0.90 -10.75
CA ALA A 59 -6.48 1.22 -11.44
C ALA A 59 -7.69 0.61 -10.71
N THR A 60 -8.50 1.51 -10.13
CA THR A 60 -9.70 1.25 -9.35
C THR A 60 -10.87 0.57 -10.07
N GLN A 61 -11.13 1.05 -11.29
CA GLN A 61 -12.44 0.93 -11.94
C GLN A 61 -12.58 -0.31 -12.85
N GLU A 62 -11.47 -0.90 -13.30
CA GLU A 62 -11.50 -1.95 -14.30
C GLU A 62 -11.32 -3.34 -13.67
N LEU A 63 -12.38 -4.15 -13.70
CA LEU A 63 -12.30 -5.57 -13.38
C LEU A 63 -11.29 -6.25 -14.32
N GLY A 64 -10.10 -6.56 -13.81
CA GLY A 64 -9.06 -7.31 -14.53
C GLY A 64 -7.73 -6.58 -14.64
N LYS A 65 -7.68 -5.24 -14.44
CA LYS A 65 -6.41 -4.53 -14.35
C LYS A 65 -5.77 -4.79 -12.98
N PRO A 66 -4.57 -5.37 -12.93
CA PRO A 66 -3.86 -5.59 -11.68
C PRO A 66 -3.30 -4.25 -11.15
N ILE A 67 -2.91 -4.25 -9.88
CA ILE A 67 -2.13 -3.14 -9.33
C ILE A 67 -0.70 -3.33 -9.84
N ASP A 68 -0.16 -2.35 -10.56
CA ASP A 68 1.20 -2.39 -11.07
C ASP A 68 2.16 -1.78 -10.04
N TYR A 69 3.37 -2.36 -9.95
CA TYR A 69 4.45 -1.79 -9.16
C TYR A 69 5.77 -1.81 -9.92
N TRP A 70 6.62 -0.83 -9.61
CA TRP A 70 7.99 -0.74 -10.10
C TRP A 70 8.93 -0.39 -8.95
N VAL A 71 10.02 -1.13 -8.84
CA VAL A 71 11.12 -0.85 -7.92
C VAL A 71 12.25 -0.23 -8.73
N VAL A 72 12.68 0.96 -8.33
CA VAL A 72 13.60 1.78 -9.10
C VAL A 72 14.73 2.24 -8.19
N VAL A 73 15.97 2.13 -8.67
CA VAL A 73 17.14 2.70 -8.00
C VAL A 73 17.33 4.14 -8.50
N ASP A 74 17.15 5.10 -7.61
CA ASP A 74 17.20 6.55 -7.90
C ASP A 74 18.58 7.11 -7.52
N LYS A 75 19.60 6.76 -8.30
CA LYS A 75 21.02 7.03 -7.99
C LYS A 75 21.32 8.51 -7.78
N GLY A 76 20.61 9.40 -8.47
CA GLY A 76 20.83 10.85 -8.37
C GLY A 76 19.66 11.65 -7.82
N SER A 77 18.68 11.00 -7.16
CA SER A 77 17.50 11.68 -6.60
C SER A 77 16.66 12.44 -7.64
N TYR A 78 16.65 11.96 -8.89
CA TYR A 78 15.97 12.58 -10.02
C TYR A 78 14.51 12.16 -10.17
N LEU A 79 14.15 11.01 -9.60
CA LEU A 79 12.78 10.48 -9.73
C LEU A 79 11.74 11.48 -9.22
N LEU A 80 12.03 12.19 -8.13
CA LEU A 80 11.14 13.21 -7.58
C LEU A 80 10.85 14.35 -8.59
N ASN A 81 11.86 14.77 -9.35
CA ASN A 81 11.71 15.80 -10.37
C ASN A 81 10.90 15.28 -11.56
N ALA A 82 11.11 14.02 -11.95
CA ALA A 82 10.32 13.37 -13.01
C ALA A 82 8.84 13.26 -12.63
N LEU A 83 8.53 12.89 -11.38
CA LEU A 83 7.15 12.84 -10.85
C LEU A 83 6.47 14.20 -10.88
N ARG A 84 7.19 15.26 -10.48
CA ARG A 84 6.68 16.64 -10.53
C ARG A 84 6.43 17.12 -11.95
N ALA A 85 7.30 16.75 -12.89
CA ALA A 85 7.17 17.12 -14.29
C ALA A 85 5.99 16.42 -14.97
N LYS A 86 5.67 15.18 -14.57
CA LYS A 86 4.58 14.40 -15.16
C LYS A 86 3.72 13.71 -14.10
N PRO A 87 2.85 14.45 -13.39
CA PRO A 87 2.05 13.90 -12.28
C PRO A 87 0.99 12.88 -12.72
N ASN A 88 0.65 12.83 -14.01
CA ASN A 88 -0.33 11.92 -14.60
C ASN A 88 0.29 10.66 -15.23
N TRP A 89 1.50 10.27 -14.80
CA TRP A 89 2.18 9.06 -15.27
C TRP A 89 1.35 7.79 -15.06
N THR A 90 1.38 6.86 -16.01
CA THR A 90 0.68 5.57 -15.96
C THR A 90 1.64 4.38 -15.95
N ARG A 91 2.81 4.57 -16.55
CA ARG A 91 3.89 3.57 -16.65
C ARG A 91 5.20 4.20 -16.23
N LEU A 92 6.18 3.39 -15.85
CA LEU A 92 7.53 3.89 -15.56
C LEU A 92 8.14 4.63 -16.77
N SER A 93 7.87 4.17 -17.99
CA SER A 93 8.36 4.82 -19.22
C SER A 93 7.82 6.23 -19.47
N ASP A 94 6.75 6.63 -18.77
CA ASP A 94 6.23 7.99 -18.80
C ASP A 94 7.14 8.97 -18.08
N LEU A 95 7.81 8.49 -17.04
CA LEU A 95 8.77 9.21 -16.25
C LEU A 95 10.09 9.17 -17.02
N LYS A 96 10.29 10.12 -17.92
CA LYS A 96 11.59 10.36 -18.58
C LYS A 96 12.14 11.68 -18.07
N PHE A 97 13.40 11.65 -17.65
CA PHE A 97 14.16 12.88 -17.42
C PHE A 97 15.33 12.88 -18.41
N THR A 98 15.33 13.84 -19.32
CA THR A 98 16.50 14.18 -20.13
C THR A 98 17.32 15.20 -19.37
N PRO A 99 18.57 14.89 -18.97
CA PRO A 99 19.41 15.89 -18.31
C PRO A 99 19.66 17.04 -19.29
N SER A 100 19.53 18.28 -18.82
CA SER A 100 19.65 19.48 -19.65
C SER A 100 21.09 19.75 -20.15
N SER A 101 22.06 18.90 -19.83
CA SER A 101 23.47 19.11 -20.19
C SER A 101 24.20 17.79 -20.50
N GLY A 102 24.21 17.41 -21.78
CA GLY A 102 25.41 17.03 -22.57
C GLY A 102 26.39 15.92 -22.13
N THR A 103 26.32 15.33 -20.94
CA THR A 103 27.23 14.25 -20.54
C THR A 103 26.48 12.93 -20.54
N GLY A 104 26.96 11.99 -21.37
CA GLY A 104 26.69 10.54 -21.45
C GLY A 104 25.39 10.02 -20.85
N GLY A 105 24.58 9.33 -21.65
CA GLY A 105 23.29 8.73 -21.29
C GLY A 105 23.34 7.66 -20.19
N GLU A 106 23.71 8.04 -18.98
CA GLU A 106 23.42 7.27 -17.79
C GLU A 106 21.93 7.40 -17.49
N GLU A 107 21.24 6.25 -17.43
CA GLU A 107 19.88 6.18 -16.93
C GLU A 107 19.86 6.71 -15.49
N LEU A 108 19.27 7.90 -15.31
CA LEU A 108 19.23 8.66 -14.05
C LEU A 108 18.57 7.89 -12.91
N PHE A 109 17.75 6.92 -13.28
CA PHE A 109 17.27 5.87 -12.40
C PHE A 109 17.09 4.58 -13.19
N THR A 110 17.37 3.44 -12.56
CA THR A 110 17.34 2.12 -13.20
C THR A 110 16.24 1.28 -12.58
N MET A 111 15.39 0.64 -13.40
CA MET A 111 14.41 -0.31 -12.91
C MET A 111 15.12 -1.56 -12.39
N TYR A 112 14.89 -1.88 -11.12
CA TYR A 112 15.43 -3.06 -10.45
C TYR A 112 14.48 -4.24 -10.54
N ASP A 113 13.20 -3.97 -10.31
CA ASP A 113 12.15 -4.98 -10.31
C ASP A 113 10.84 -4.34 -10.78
N SER A 114 9.94 -5.16 -11.32
CA SER A 114 8.61 -4.73 -11.72
C SER A 114 7.68 -5.92 -11.76
N GLY A 115 6.43 -5.67 -11.41
CA GLY A 115 5.43 -6.70 -11.50
C GLY A 115 4.05 -6.12 -11.28
N HIS A 116 3.13 -7.03 -11.07
CA HIS A 116 1.76 -6.69 -10.78
C HIS A 116 1.23 -7.61 -9.71
N PHE A 117 0.35 -7.10 -8.86
CA PHE A 117 -0.35 -7.92 -7.88
C PHE A 117 -1.28 -8.90 -8.57
N ASN A 118 -1.69 -9.94 -7.84
CA ASN A 118 -2.71 -10.86 -8.32
C ASN A 118 -3.95 -10.07 -8.81
N PRO A 119 -4.50 -10.37 -10.01
CA PRO A 119 -5.71 -9.72 -10.53
C PRO A 119 -6.95 -9.86 -9.63
N SER A 120 -6.88 -10.71 -8.60
CA SER A 120 -7.90 -10.88 -7.57
C SER A 120 -7.84 -9.82 -6.45
N VAL A 121 -6.86 -8.91 -6.46
CA VAL A 121 -6.64 -7.91 -5.39
C VAL A 121 -6.89 -6.50 -5.92
N ARG A 122 -7.64 -5.69 -5.16
CA ARG A 122 -7.91 -4.27 -5.45
C ARG A 122 -7.62 -3.42 -4.24
N VAL A 123 -7.43 -2.13 -4.45
CA VAL A 123 -7.41 -1.17 -3.35
C VAL A 123 -8.84 -0.92 -2.88
N LEU A 124 -9.07 -0.92 -1.58
CA LEU A 124 -10.35 -0.52 -0.96
C LEU A 124 -10.39 1.01 -0.86
N PRO A 125 -11.15 1.74 -1.71
CA PRO A 125 -11.02 3.20 -1.84
C PRO A 125 -11.26 3.98 -0.55
N GLN A 126 -12.14 3.48 0.30
CA GLN A 126 -12.53 4.14 1.56
C GLN A 126 -11.63 3.75 2.75
N GLY A 127 -10.61 2.92 2.50
CA GLY A 127 -9.58 2.55 3.47
C GLY A 127 -10.04 1.61 4.59
N PHE A 128 -9.13 1.37 5.53
CA PHE A 128 -9.29 0.43 6.63
C PHE A 128 -10.50 0.73 7.54
N SER A 129 -10.89 1.99 7.74
CA SER A 129 -12.05 2.31 8.60
C SER A 129 -13.38 1.82 8.04
N GLN A 130 -13.52 1.70 6.73
CA GLN A 130 -14.74 1.12 6.15
C GLN A 130 -14.81 -0.39 6.42
N ALA A 131 -13.66 -1.06 6.38
CA ALA A 131 -13.59 -2.51 6.59
C ALA A 131 -13.81 -2.95 8.03
N VAL A 132 -13.29 -2.20 9.01
CA VAL A 132 -13.26 -2.60 10.43
C VAL A 132 -14.16 -1.73 11.31
N GLY A 133 -14.56 -0.57 10.80
CA GLY A 133 -15.14 0.53 11.58
C GLY A 133 -14.10 1.35 12.33
N SER A 134 -14.56 2.30 13.14
CA SER A 134 -13.70 3.15 13.97
C SER A 134 -13.30 2.43 15.25
N VAL A 135 -12.14 1.77 15.26
CA VAL A 135 -11.51 1.34 16.52
C VAL A 135 -10.66 2.50 17.02
N ALA A 136 -11.31 3.53 17.56
CA ALA A 136 -10.61 4.61 18.23
C ALA A 136 -10.12 4.10 19.59
N HIS A 137 -8.85 3.70 19.68
CA HIS A 137 -8.26 3.39 20.98
C HIS A 137 -8.11 4.71 21.77
N PRO A 138 -8.47 4.79 23.06
CA PRO A 138 -8.39 6.02 23.87
C PRO A 138 -6.99 6.66 23.96
N SER A 139 -5.96 5.90 23.58
CA SER A 139 -4.56 6.33 23.51
C SER A 139 -4.22 7.06 22.22
N CYS A 140 -4.95 6.80 21.12
CA CYS A 140 -4.75 7.49 19.86
C CYS A 140 -5.28 8.93 19.96
N GLY A 141 -4.41 9.92 19.78
CA GLY A 141 -4.74 11.36 19.91
C GLY A 141 -4.13 12.05 21.12
N LYS A 142 -3.50 11.32 22.05
CA LYS A 142 -2.70 11.92 23.12
C LYS A 142 -1.25 12.11 22.66
N LEU A 143 -0.69 13.30 22.92
CA LEU A 143 0.68 13.66 22.57
C LEU A 143 1.72 12.71 23.18
N GLU A 144 1.43 12.12 24.35
CA GLU A 144 2.30 11.15 25.04
C GLU A 144 2.60 9.88 24.24
N TYR A 145 1.77 9.55 23.23
CA TYR A 145 1.99 8.42 22.32
C TYR A 145 2.46 8.84 20.92
N ALA A 146 2.65 10.15 20.67
CA ALA A 146 3.22 10.68 19.43
C ALA A 146 4.71 10.33 19.29
N ASP A 147 5.39 10.14 20.43
CA ASP A 147 6.82 9.89 20.54
C ASP A 147 7.18 8.40 20.71
N ILE A 148 6.23 7.48 20.48
CA ILE A 148 6.58 6.05 20.46
C ILE A 148 7.61 5.86 19.36
N ALA A 149 8.84 5.49 19.74
CA ALA A 149 10.06 5.43 18.92
C ALA A 149 9.99 4.54 17.65
N LEU A 150 8.85 3.93 17.36
CA LEU A 150 8.58 3.13 16.17
C LEU A 150 8.28 4.00 14.94
N ALA A 151 7.88 5.26 15.09
CA ALA A 151 7.66 6.19 13.98
C ALA A 151 7.69 7.66 14.43
N ARG A 152 7.99 8.59 13.51
CA ARG A 152 7.95 10.04 13.76
C ARG A 152 6.89 10.70 12.91
N GLY A 153 5.93 11.41 13.48
CA GLY A 153 4.88 12.11 12.74
C GLY A 153 3.91 12.84 13.66
N GLN A 154 3.10 13.76 13.13
CA GLN A 154 2.05 14.39 13.93
C GLN A 154 0.85 13.43 14.01
N PRO A 155 0.44 12.98 15.21
CA PRO A 155 -0.72 12.12 15.35
C PRO A 155 -1.97 12.81 14.78
N LYS A 156 -2.75 12.06 14.01
CA LYS A 156 -4.02 12.55 13.47
C LYS A 156 -5.03 12.64 14.60
N THR A 157 -5.86 13.68 14.57
CA THR A 157 -6.91 13.92 15.58
C THR A 157 -8.29 13.38 15.16
N SER A 158 -8.37 12.64 14.06
CA SER A 158 -9.63 12.13 13.51
C SER A 158 -10.08 10.80 14.15
N SER A 159 -11.39 10.56 14.25
CA SER A 159 -12.03 9.34 14.79
C SER A 159 -11.72 8.02 14.06
N HIS A 160 -10.94 8.05 12.97
CA HIS A 160 -10.69 6.93 12.07
C HIS A 160 -9.18 6.70 11.95
N MET A 161 -8.62 6.04 12.97
CA MET A 161 -7.19 5.75 13.09
C MET A 161 -6.95 4.24 13.11
N PHE A 162 -5.76 3.84 12.67
CA PHE A 162 -5.26 2.49 12.96
C PHE A 162 -5.05 2.31 14.47
N PRO A 163 -5.15 1.07 14.99
CA PRO A 163 -4.88 0.80 16.40
C PRO A 163 -3.42 1.14 16.76
N PRO A 164 -3.13 1.44 18.05
CA PRO A 164 -1.77 1.66 18.52
C PRO A 164 -0.82 0.51 18.11
N PRO A 165 0.45 0.79 17.75
CA PRO A 165 1.13 2.09 17.75
C PRO A 165 0.93 2.97 16.50
N TYR A 166 0.02 2.65 15.58
CA TYR A 166 -0.07 3.31 14.24
C TYR A 166 -1.11 4.44 14.18
N CYS A 167 -1.41 5.06 15.31
CA CYS A 167 -2.48 6.07 15.44
C CYS A 167 -2.32 7.29 14.50
N PHE A 168 -1.11 7.55 14.01
CA PHE A 168 -0.81 8.67 13.13
C PHE A 168 -1.12 8.41 11.65
N VAL A 169 -1.53 7.19 11.29
CA VAL A 169 -1.90 6.80 9.92
C VAL A 169 -3.40 7.05 9.71
N PRO A 170 -3.80 7.87 8.72
CA PRO A 170 -5.22 7.99 8.33
C PRO A 170 -5.78 6.64 7.87
N SER A 171 -6.98 6.26 8.31
CA SER A 171 -7.60 4.99 7.89
C SER A 171 -8.72 5.15 6.86
N ASN A 172 -9.03 6.37 6.44
CA ASN A 172 -10.19 6.72 5.61
C ASN A 172 -9.88 6.83 4.10
N SER A 173 -8.65 6.49 3.69
CA SER A 173 -8.24 6.44 2.29
C SER A 173 -7.67 5.06 1.98
N GLY A 174 -7.98 4.54 0.79
CA GLY A 174 -7.42 3.29 0.28
C GLY A 174 -5.91 3.32 0.12
N CYS A 175 -5.32 4.48 -0.12
CA CYS A 175 -3.88 4.69 -0.09
C CYS A 175 -3.57 6.10 0.44
N THR A 176 -2.95 6.19 1.62
CA THR A 176 -2.82 7.48 2.34
C THR A 176 -1.74 8.40 1.77
N PHE A 177 -0.89 7.88 0.89
CA PHE A 177 0.19 8.63 0.23
C PHE A 177 -0.03 8.77 -1.26
N CYS A 178 -1.05 8.12 -1.83
CA CYS A 178 -1.34 8.22 -3.24
C CYS A 178 -2.11 9.50 -3.56
N SER A 179 -1.98 9.98 -4.78
CA SER A 179 -2.99 10.84 -5.39
C SER A 179 -4.02 9.98 -6.10
N GLY A 180 -5.20 10.55 -6.30
CA GLY A 180 -6.37 9.86 -6.84
C GLY A 180 -7.24 9.30 -5.73
N ASP A 181 -8.44 8.90 -6.09
CA ASP A 181 -9.43 8.32 -5.19
C ASP A 181 -9.62 6.82 -5.41
N GLY A 182 -9.04 6.27 -6.49
CA GLY A 182 -9.26 4.89 -6.91
C GLY A 182 -10.68 4.67 -7.43
N MET A 183 -11.53 5.68 -7.47
CA MET A 183 -12.93 5.54 -7.90
C MET A 183 -13.19 6.24 -9.21
N THR A 184 -12.52 7.35 -9.47
CA THR A 184 -12.58 8.16 -10.70
C THR A 184 -11.21 8.32 -11.33
N THR A 185 -10.16 8.20 -10.53
CA THR A 185 -8.76 8.38 -10.94
C THR A 185 -7.90 7.27 -10.34
N ASP A 186 -6.92 6.79 -11.11
CA ASP A 186 -6.00 5.76 -10.63
C ASP A 186 -5.25 6.24 -9.38
N LEU A 187 -5.09 5.33 -8.41
CA LEU A 187 -4.30 5.59 -7.22
C LEU A 187 -2.83 5.44 -7.53
N ARG A 188 -2.09 6.53 -7.37
CA ARG A 188 -0.67 6.58 -7.71
C ARG A 188 0.15 7.20 -6.59
N GLY A 189 1.19 6.49 -6.19
CA GLY A 189 2.05 6.90 -5.07
C GLY A 189 3.43 6.27 -5.16
N VAL A 190 4.35 6.82 -4.38
CA VAL A 190 5.74 6.41 -4.35
C VAL A 190 6.24 6.33 -2.91
N ILE A 191 6.97 5.25 -2.61
CA ILE A 191 7.64 5.04 -1.34
C ILE A 191 9.15 5.11 -1.59
N PHE A 192 9.84 6.04 -0.96
CA PHE A 192 11.28 6.20 -1.02
C PHE A 192 11.93 5.56 0.20
N PHE A 193 12.87 4.65 -0.04
CA PHE A 193 13.81 4.11 0.93
C PHE A 193 15.11 4.86 0.79
N GLU A 194 15.45 5.65 1.80
CA GLU A 194 16.66 6.44 1.84
C GLU A 194 17.84 5.59 2.35
N PRO A 195 19.07 5.90 1.93
CA PRO A 195 20.26 5.19 2.41
C PRO A 195 20.49 5.33 3.92
N ASP A 196 19.96 6.40 4.53
CA ASP A 196 20.09 6.70 5.97
C ASP A 196 19.16 5.88 6.87
N GLY A 197 18.39 4.94 6.30
CA GLY A 197 17.44 4.14 7.05
C GLY A 197 16.01 4.70 7.03
N SER A 198 15.81 5.95 6.62
CA SER A 198 14.49 6.58 6.63
C SER A 198 13.64 6.16 5.43
N VAL A 199 12.33 6.25 5.62
CA VAL A 199 11.33 6.00 4.59
C VAL A 199 10.45 7.21 4.42
N ARG A 200 10.25 7.64 3.18
CA ARG A 200 9.45 8.82 2.84
C ARG A 200 8.38 8.43 1.83
N PHE A 201 7.21 9.05 1.95
CA PHE A 201 6.06 8.73 1.12
C PHE A 201 5.70 9.96 0.29
N ALA A 202 5.46 9.79 -1.01
CA ALA A 202 5.04 10.87 -1.89
C ALA A 202 3.87 10.45 -2.78
N ASN A 203 3.04 11.42 -3.17
CA ASN A 203 1.99 11.20 -4.15
C ASN A 203 2.53 11.20 -5.60
N ALA A 204 1.66 11.02 -6.60
CA ALA A 204 2.09 10.97 -8.01
C ALA A 204 2.79 12.24 -8.49
N ALA A 205 2.53 13.39 -7.87
CA ALA A 205 3.17 14.66 -8.15
C ALA A 205 4.48 14.86 -7.37
N GLY A 206 4.96 13.87 -6.62
CA GLY A 206 6.20 13.98 -5.83
C GLY A 206 6.07 14.94 -4.64
N VAL A 207 4.87 15.08 -4.07
CA VAL A 207 4.66 15.83 -2.82
C VAL A 207 4.72 14.86 -1.66
N PHE A 208 5.67 15.09 -0.74
CA PHE A 208 5.87 14.24 0.42
C PHE A 208 4.74 14.37 1.44
N SER A 209 4.29 13.23 1.97
CA SER A 209 3.41 13.17 3.13
C SER A 209 4.14 13.64 4.39
N ARG A 210 3.43 14.36 5.26
CA ARG A 210 3.93 14.84 6.56
C ARG A 210 3.65 13.86 7.70
N ASP A 211 2.91 12.79 7.42
CA ASP A 211 2.33 11.96 8.46
C ASP A 211 3.33 10.97 9.06
N GLY A 212 4.47 10.71 8.40
CA GLY A 212 5.50 9.84 8.95
C GLY A 212 5.18 8.35 8.92
N ALA A 213 4.02 7.98 8.41
CA ALA A 213 3.70 6.64 7.93
C ALA A 213 2.71 6.75 6.79
N ALA A 214 2.50 5.63 6.12
CA ALA A 214 1.48 5.50 5.13
C ALA A 214 0.84 4.12 5.17
N SER A 215 -0.32 3.98 4.54
CA SER A 215 -0.96 2.69 4.35
C SER A 215 -1.56 2.54 2.96
N ILE A 216 -1.72 1.29 2.56
CA ILE A 216 -2.57 0.87 1.44
C ILE A 216 -3.52 -0.23 1.94
N THR A 217 -4.81 -0.12 1.63
CA THR A 217 -5.83 -1.08 2.03
C THR A 217 -6.29 -1.88 0.82
N LEU A 218 -6.26 -3.20 0.92
CA LEU A 218 -6.50 -4.14 -0.16
C LEU A 218 -7.76 -4.98 0.14
N LEU A 219 -8.51 -5.32 -0.91
CA LEU A 219 -9.75 -6.09 -0.90
C LEU A 219 -9.73 -7.14 -2.04
N PRO A 220 -10.33 -8.32 -1.86
CA PRO A 220 -10.40 -9.34 -2.91
C PRO A 220 -11.58 -9.06 -3.88
N THR A 221 -11.43 -9.40 -5.16
CA THR A 221 -12.47 -9.17 -6.20
C THR A 221 -13.43 -10.34 -6.44
N GLY A 222 -13.36 -11.41 -5.67
CA GLY A 222 -14.09 -12.65 -5.91
C GLY A 222 -14.88 -13.20 -4.72
N GLY A 223 -15.27 -12.35 -3.76
CA GLY A 223 -16.00 -12.74 -2.55
C GLY A 223 -15.22 -12.44 -1.25
N GLY A 224 -15.88 -12.60 -0.09
CA GLY A 224 -15.30 -12.34 1.24
C GLY A 224 -15.61 -10.95 1.83
N GLY A 225 -16.16 -10.03 1.03
CA GLY A 225 -16.65 -8.73 1.49
C GLY A 225 -15.61 -7.86 2.21
N LEU A 226 -16.07 -6.80 2.87
CA LEU A 226 -15.24 -5.87 3.64
C LEU A 226 -14.45 -6.56 4.77
N GLU A 227 -14.96 -7.67 5.29
CA GLU A 227 -14.35 -8.46 6.37
C GLU A 227 -13.03 -9.15 5.96
N SER A 228 -12.78 -9.24 4.65
CA SER A 228 -11.55 -9.81 4.13
C SER A 228 -10.49 -8.76 3.79
N ALA A 229 -10.77 -7.47 4.02
CA ALA A 229 -9.81 -6.43 3.69
C ALA A 229 -8.53 -6.55 4.53
N GLN A 230 -7.40 -6.19 3.93
CA GLN A 230 -6.10 -6.13 4.59
C GLN A 230 -5.44 -4.78 4.35
N ALA A 231 -4.96 -4.14 5.40
CA ALA A 231 -4.18 -2.92 5.28
C ALA A 231 -2.71 -3.20 5.56
N VAL A 232 -1.84 -2.78 4.64
CA VAL A 232 -0.39 -2.76 4.85
C VAL A 232 0.00 -1.36 5.29
N VAL A 233 0.57 -1.25 6.47
CA VAL A 233 1.02 0.00 7.09
C VAL A 233 2.54 0.02 7.13
N ILE A 234 3.13 1.14 6.74
CA ILE A 234 4.57 1.34 6.66
C ILE A 234 4.92 2.63 7.38
N THR A 235 5.87 2.57 8.30
CA THR A 235 6.38 3.75 9.01
C THR A 235 7.56 4.38 8.29
N ASN A 236 7.90 5.62 8.64
CA ASN A 236 9.10 6.31 8.17
C ASN A 236 10.42 5.73 8.70
N THR A 237 10.36 4.72 9.57
CA THR A 237 11.50 3.90 10.01
C THR A 237 11.61 2.60 9.20
N GLY A 238 10.71 2.37 8.24
CA GLY A 238 10.66 1.17 7.41
C GLY A 238 10.06 -0.05 8.10
N LEU A 239 9.36 0.13 9.22
CA LEU A 239 8.60 -0.94 9.85
C LEU A 239 7.31 -1.16 9.06
N VAL A 240 7.08 -2.42 8.66
CA VAL A 240 5.89 -2.84 7.90
C VAL A 240 5.03 -3.73 8.77
N ARG A 241 3.73 -3.47 8.82
CA ARG A 241 2.76 -4.35 9.47
C ARG A 241 1.50 -4.49 8.66
N THR A 242 0.95 -5.69 8.64
CA THR A 242 -0.32 -6.01 8.01
C THR A 242 -1.41 -6.08 9.06
N PHE A 243 -2.56 -5.48 8.77
CA PHE A 243 -3.77 -5.52 9.57
C PHE A 243 -4.89 -6.17 8.79
N SER A 244 -5.47 -7.23 9.33
CA SER A 244 -6.67 -7.85 8.78
C SER A 244 -7.90 -7.11 9.31
N ALA A 245 -8.96 -7.03 8.51
CA ALA A 245 -10.25 -6.61 9.03
C ALA A 245 -10.73 -7.60 10.10
N SER A 246 -11.25 -7.07 11.21
CA SER A 246 -11.87 -7.88 12.25
C SER A 246 -13.21 -8.37 11.74
N THR A 247 -13.44 -9.68 11.74
CA THR A 247 -14.80 -10.24 11.72
C THR A 247 -15.55 -9.63 12.90
N ARG A 248 -16.61 -8.86 12.63
CA ARG A 248 -17.57 -8.47 13.68
C ARG A 248 -18.55 -9.61 13.91
#